data_AF-A0A0P1FUA6-F1
#
_entry.id   AF-A0A0P1FUA6-F1
#
_cell.length_a   1.000
_cell.length_b   1.000
_cell.length_c   1.000
_cell.angle_alpha   90.00
_cell.angle_beta   90.00
_cell.angle_gamma   90.00
#
_symmetry.space_group_name_H-M   'P 1'
#
loop_
_entity.id
_entity.type
_entity.pdbx_description
1 polymer ?
#
loop_
_entity_poly.entity_id
_entity_poly.type
_entity_poly.pdbx_seq_one_letter_code
_entity_poly.pdbx_strand_id
1 'polypeptide(L)'
;MSTQLLALAAGYFLCSAAAEEQVLPKAKIDECNAIYTQLKLSFTDVATLDEFMALLESDRAAVNQQGYAGYVSWVEDNPELVAELRAEAQLKLLSFNF
;
A
#
# COMPACT_ATOMS: atom_id res chain seq x y z
N MET A 1 -8.23 13.52 -5.06
CA MET A 1 -7.48 12.42 -4.41
C MET A 1 -7.94 12.29 -2.97
N SER A 2 -8.28 11.09 -2.49
CA SER A 2 -8.85 10.92 -1.14
C SER A 2 -7.77 10.93 -0.07
N THR A 3 -8.08 11.47 1.12
CA THR A 3 -7.19 11.45 2.28
C THR A 3 -6.82 10.01 2.68
N GLN A 4 -7.74 9.07 2.49
CA GLN A 4 -7.52 7.65 2.77
C GLN A 4 -6.47 7.03 1.85
N LEU A 5 -6.49 7.34 0.54
CA LEU A 5 -5.48 6.85 -0.40
C LEU A 5 -4.08 7.30 0.03
N LEU A 6 -3.93 8.59 0.38
CA LEU A 6 -2.65 9.15 0.79
C LEU A 6 -2.15 8.53 2.10
N ALA A 7 -3.03 8.29 3.07
CA ALA A 7 -2.67 7.61 4.31
C ALA A 7 -2.18 6.17 4.07
N LEU A 8 -2.88 5.43 3.20
CA LEU A 8 -2.49 4.07 2.82
C LEU A 8 -1.17 4.04 2.04
N ALA A 9 -0.98 4.99 1.10
CA ALA A 9 0.28 5.12 0.36
C ALA A 9 1.46 5.46 1.29
N ALA A 10 1.28 6.40 2.22
CA ALA A 10 2.30 6.74 3.21
C ALA A 10 2.64 5.54 4.11
N GLY A 11 1.64 4.78 4.57
CA GLY A 11 1.85 3.56 5.34
C GLY A 11 2.60 2.48 4.55
N TYR A 12 2.23 2.28 3.27
CA TYR A 12 2.91 1.33 2.40
C TYR A 12 4.37 1.73 2.12
N PHE A 13 4.65 3.01 1.87
CA PHE A 13 6.02 3.46 1.64
C PHE A 13 6.89 3.37 2.90
N LEU A 14 6.32 3.55 4.09
CA LEU A 14 7.03 3.27 5.34
C LEU A 14 7.37 1.78 5.49
N CYS A 15 6.41 0.89 5.18
CA CYS A 15 6.64 -0.54 5.11
C CYS A 15 7.74 -0.93 4.12
N SER A 16 7.73 -0.33 2.92
CA SER A 16 8.76 -0.56 1.89
C SER A 16 10.14 -0.12 2.37
N ALA A 17 10.24 1.10 2.92
CA ALA A 17 11.50 1.61 3.45
C ALA A 17 12.05 0.71 4.57
N ALA A 18 11.20 0.24 5.49
CA ALA A 18 11.65 -0.64 6.56
C ALA A 18 12.11 -2.01 6.06
N ALA A 19 11.45 -2.55 5.03
CA ALA A 19 11.83 -3.82 4.42
C ALA A 19 13.13 -3.74 3.58
N GLU A 20 13.49 -2.54 3.11
CA GLU A 20 14.78 -2.28 2.45
C GLU A 20 15.95 -2.30 3.45
N GLU A 21 15.72 -1.85 4.69
CA GLU A 21 16.76 -1.78 5.74
C GLU A 21 16.93 -3.08 6.53
N GLN A 22 15.85 -3.84 6.73
CA GLN A 22 15.88 -5.04 7.58
C GLN A 22 14.83 -6.09 7.21
N VAL A 23 15.09 -7.33 7.64
CA VAL A 23 14.07 -8.39 7.61
C VAL A 23 13.02 -8.09 8.68
N LEU A 24 11.78 -7.90 8.24
CA LEU A 24 10.67 -7.64 9.13
C LEU A 24 10.14 -8.92 9.81
N PRO A 25 9.72 -8.85 11.08
CA PRO A 25 8.98 -9.94 11.72
C PRO A 25 7.70 -10.27 10.96
N LYS A 26 7.26 -11.53 10.99
CA LYS A 26 6.04 -11.96 10.28
C LYS A 26 4.81 -11.10 10.55
N ALA A 27 4.58 -10.71 11.81
CA ALA A 27 3.46 -9.84 12.16
C ALA A 27 3.50 -8.49 11.42
N LYS A 28 4.68 -7.90 11.28
CA LYS A 28 4.88 -6.65 10.52
C LYS A 28 4.70 -6.85 9.02
N ILE A 29 5.16 -7.98 8.48
CA ILE A 29 4.89 -8.34 7.08
C ILE A 29 3.39 -8.44 6.83
N ASP A 30 2.64 -9.08 7.73
CA ASP A 30 1.20 -9.25 7.61
C ASP A 30 0.47 -7.89 7.67
N GLU A 31 0.88 -6.99 8.57
CA GLU A 31 0.40 -5.59 8.64
C GLU A 31 0.67 -4.84 7.32
N CYS A 32 1.90 -4.91 6.80
CA CYS A 32 2.29 -4.24 5.57
C CYS A 32 1.54 -4.77 4.34
N ASN A 33 1.31 -6.08 4.27
CA ASN A 33 0.51 -6.69 3.22
C ASN A 33 -0.96 -6.25 3.28
N ALA A 34 -1.53 -6.09 4.48
CA ALA A 34 -2.89 -5.58 4.65
C ALA A 34 -3.01 -4.12 4.19
N ILE A 35 -2.04 -3.26 4.52
CA ILE A 35 -1.98 -1.87 4.05
C ILE A 35 -1.88 -1.83 2.53
N TYR A 36 -0.96 -2.62 1.95
CA TYR A 36 -0.78 -2.62 0.50
C TYR A 36 -2.01 -3.17 -0.24
N THR A 37 -2.69 -4.15 0.34
CA THR A 37 -3.95 -4.66 -0.21
C THR A 37 -5.01 -3.57 -0.22
N GLN A 38 -5.24 -2.90 0.91
CA GLN A 38 -6.20 -1.78 0.99
C GLN A 38 -5.83 -0.62 0.06
N LEU A 39 -4.54 -0.33 -0.11
CA LEU A 39 -4.07 0.67 -1.06
C LEU A 39 -4.49 0.31 -2.50
N LYS A 40 -4.27 -0.93 -2.93
CA LYS A 40 -4.71 -1.39 -4.25
C LYS A 40 -6.23 -1.36 -4.41
N LEU A 41 -6.98 -1.75 -3.37
CA LEU A 41 -8.44 -1.73 -3.39
C LEU A 41 -9.02 -0.33 -3.59
N SER A 42 -8.29 0.72 -3.18
CA SER A 42 -8.67 2.11 -3.45
C SER A 42 -8.78 2.47 -4.95
N PHE A 43 -8.32 1.59 -5.84
CA PHE A 43 -8.41 1.71 -7.30
C PHE A 43 -9.40 0.72 -7.93
N THR A 44 -10.29 0.12 -7.12
CA THR A 44 -11.28 -0.87 -7.56
C THR A 44 -12.65 -0.53 -6.98
N ASP A 45 -13.68 -1.25 -7.41
CA ASP A 45 -15.03 -1.13 -6.84
C ASP A 45 -15.20 -1.89 -5.51
N VAL A 46 -14.18 -2.64 -5.07
CA VAL A 46 -14.15 -3.34 -3.78
C VAL A 46 -13.52 -2.41 -2.75
N ALA A 47 -14.32 -1.94 -1.79
CA ALA A 47 -13.95 -0.83 -0.91
C ALA A 47 -13.21 -1.29 0.35
N THR A 48 -13.38 -2.54 0.78
CA THR A 48 -12.83 -3.03 2.05
C THR A 48 -12.10 -4.35 1.93
N LEU A 49 -11.22 -4.61 2.89
CA LEU A 49 -10.52 -5.89 2.99
C LEU A 49 -11.50 -7.05 3.24
N ASP A 50 -12.56 -6.82 4.02
CA ASP A 50 -13.56 -7.84 4.31
C ASP A 50 -14.35 -8.24 3.05
N GLU A 51 -14.74 -7.25 2.23
CA GLU A 51 -15.36 -7.51 0.92
C GLU A 51 -14.42 -8.29 0.01
N PHE A 52 -13.15 -7.88 -0.06
CA PHE A 52 -12.13 -8.59 -0.84
C PHE A 52 -11.95 -10.04 -0.38
N MET A 53 -11.92 -10.29 0.92
CA MET A 53 -11.75 -11.64 1.48
C MET A 53 -12.98 -12.52 1.30
N ALA A 54 -14.18 -11.93 1.16
CA ALA A 54 -15.41 -12.64 0.88
C ALA A 54 -15.55 -13.10 -0.59
N LEU A 55 -14.75 -12.56 -1.51
CA LEU A 55 -14.74 -12.96 -2.91
C LEU A 55 -14.23 -14.39 -3.11
N LEU A 56 -14.63 -15.01 -4.23
CA LEU A 56 -13.99 -16.24 -4.71
C LEU A 56 -12.53 -15.98 -5.08
N GLU A 57 -11.70 -17.02 -5.07
CA GLU A 57 -10.26 -16.88 -5.34
C GLU A 57 -9.96 -16.29 -6.72
N SER A 58 -10.69 -16.71 -7.76
CA SER A 58 -10.58 -16.15 -9.11
C SER A 58 -10.87 -14.65 -9.14
N ASP A 59 -11.87 -14.23 -8.39
CA ASP A 59 -12.33 -12.84 -8.37
C ASP A 59 -11.36 -11.97 -7.56
N ARG A 60 -10.79 -12.51 -6.47
CA ARG A 60 -9.69 -11.85 -5.74
C ARG A 60 -8.48 -11.61 -6.62
N ALA A 61 -8.10 -12.59 -7.45
CA ALA A 61 -6.97 -12.43 -8.36
C ALA A 61 -7.22 -11.30 -9.37
N ALA A 62 -8.42 -11.26 -9.97
CA ALA A 62 -8.81 -10.22 -10.91
C ALA A 62 -8.84 -8.82 -10.27
N VAL A 63 -9.49 -8.68 -9.11
CA VAL A 63 -9.55 -7.41 -8.35
C VAL A 63 -8.15 -6.95 -7.94
N ASN A 64 -7.30 -7.88 -7.48
CA ASN A 64 -5.92 -7.54 -7.12
C ASN A 64 -5.11 -7.05 -8.33
N GLN A 65 -5.30 -7.65 -9.51
CA GLN A 65 -4.62 -7.20 -10.73
C GLN A 65 -5.11 -5.81 -11.16
N GLN A 66 -6.42 -5.57 -11.14
CA GLN A 66 -7.00 -4.25 -11.44
C GLN A 66 -6.46 -3.19 -10.47
N GLY A 67 -6.52 -3.46 -9.16
CA GLY A 67 -6.05 -2.54 -8.14
C GLY A 67 -4.55 -2.25 -8.23
N TYR A 68 -3.75 -3.26 -8.59
CA TYR A 68 -2.33 -3.08 -8.87
C TYR A 68 -2.09 -2.18 -10.09
N ALA A 69 -2.81 -2.38 -11.19
CA ALA A 69 -2.69 -1.54 -12.37
C ALA A 69 -3.05 -0.08 -12.07
N GLY A 70 -4.12 0.16 -11.31
CA GLY A 70 -4.51 1.50 -10.86
C GLY A 70 -3.48 2.14 -9.94
N TYR A 71 -2.90 1.39 -9.01
CA TYR A 71 -1.80 1.87 -8.16
C TYR A 71 -0.57 2.26 -8.99
N VAL A 72 -0.17 1.45 -9.96
CA VAL A 72 0.98 1.75 -10.84
C VAL A 72 0.73 3.02 -11.65
N SER A 73 -0.44 3.14 -12.30
CA SER A 73 -0.81 4.35 -13.03
C SER A 73 -0.77 5.58 -12.13
N TRP A 74 -1.34 5.48 -10.91
CA TRP A 74 -1.30 6.57 -9.95
C TRP A 74 0.13 6.98 -9.57
N VAL A 75 1.03 6.01 -9.38
CA VAL A 75 2.44 6.31 -9.10
C VAL A 75 3.11 7.04 -10.26
N GLU A 76 2.85 6.61 -11.49
CA GLU A 76 3.39 7.21 -12.71
C GLU A 76 2.84 8.63 -12.95
N ASP A 77 1.56 8.84 -12.66
CA ASP A 77 0.87 10.12 -12.83
C ASP A 77 1.22 11.14 -11.73
N ASN A 78 1.78 10.71 -10.59
CA ASN A 78 2.05 11.56 -9.42
C ASN A 78 3.52 11.46 -8.95
N PRO A 79 4.53 11.67 -9.82
CA PRO A 79 5.92 11.39 -9.49
C PRO A 79 6.48 12.26 -8.36
N GLU A 80 6.14 13.55 -8.32
CA GLU A 80 6.60 14.49 -7.28
C GLU A 80 6.04 14.12 -5.90
N LEU A 81 4.74 13.88 -5.83
CA LEU A 81 4.07 13.47 -4.59
C LEU A 81 4.58 12.11 -4.09
N VAL A 82 4.76 11.14 -4.99
CA VAL A 82 5.31 9.83 -4.60
C VAL A 82 6.74 9.97 -4.08
N ALA A 83 7.56 10.83 -4.70
CA ALA A 83 8.91 11.11 -4.20
C ALA A 83 8.88 11.75 -2.80
N GLU A 84 7.98 12.70 -2.56
CA GLU A 84 7.77 13.31 -1.24
C GLU A 84 7.37 12.27 -0.19
N LEU A 85 6.35 11.46 -0.47
CA LEU A 85 5.87 10.44 0.47
C LEU A 85 6.94 9.39 0.79
N ARG A 86 7.78 9.01 -0.18
CA ARG A 86 8.92 8.11 0.04
C ARG A 86 10.01 8.76 0.88
N ALA A 87 10.31 10.04 0.65
CA ALA A 87 11.27 10.78 1.45
C ALA A 87 10.78 10.91 2.91
N GLU A 88 9.49 11.21 3.11
CA GLU A 88 8.88 11.22 4.45
C GLU A 88 8.93 9.85 5.13
N ALA A 89 8.69 8.77 4.40
CA ALA A 89 8.77 7.41 4.92
C ALA A 89 10.18 7.10 5.47
N GLN A 90 11.21 7.46 4.71
CA GLN A 90 12.61 7.32 5.13
C GLN A 90 12.92 8.15 6.39
N LEU A 91 12.48 9.42 6.42
CA LEU A 91 12.66 10.28 7.60
C LEU A 91 11.94 9.73 8.84
N LYS A 92 10.74 9.17 8.68
CA LYS A 92 9.99 8.54 9.77
C LYS A 92 10.68 7.30 10.29
N LEU A 93 11.22 6.45 9.43
CA LEU A 93 11.97 5.26 9.84
C LEU A 93 13.22 5.61 10.67
N LEU A 94 13.91 6.70 10.30
CA LEU A 94 15.07 7.19 11.07
C LEU A 94 14.68 7.79 12.43
N SER A 95 13.48 8.38 12.52
CA SER A 95 13.00 9.08 13.71
C SER A 95 12.23 8.17 14.68
N PHE A 96 11.67 7.06 14.19
CA PHE A 96 10.81 6.15 14.94
C PHE A 96 11.13 4.70 14.57
N ASN A 97 11.31 3.83 15.58
CA ASN A 97 11.45 2.40 15.35
C ASN A 97 10.16 1.86 14.70
N PHE A 98 10.31 1.19 13.56
CA PHE A 98 9.24 0.54 12.80
C PHE A 98 8.96 -0.89 13.27
#